data_AF-A0A5N4E3J3-F1
#
_entry.id   AF-A0A5N4E3J3-F1
#
_cell.length_a   1.000
_cell.length_b   1.000
_cell.length_c   1.000
_cell.angle_alpha   90.00
_cell.angle_beta   90.00
_cell.angle_gamma   90.00
#
_symmetry.space_group_name_H-M   'P 1'
#
loop_
_entity.id
_entity.type
_entity.pdbx_description
1 polymer ?
#
loop_
_entity_poly.entity_id
_entity_poly.type
_entity_poly.pdbx_seq_one_letter_code
_entity_poly.pdbx_strand_id
1 'polypeptide(L)'
;MRFFPGKKSRWEGAEAYNELQEICSTETQECSSRWPKTKSKMQFLKKGSRSEEEHHAPAVCQEERSKDISQLVQEGRFLEACETISRSAVEKQDCGSQYQAVAQGMWQVVQEALSGSERSRQLQPKLQSVMAAVNWAENFEGPKPSTLQGGGLAAWDSQLQSLLRKDAEARLPSPVSGAELSGYLEELGKAVEHVLGPQLEGRLGVCFLALYRVCFQEVLCSHLSVLLSSSGEDRKNYYKLYTWGRATLFGHREMRQKAPPASKEPTAARRLLDPVMFVTWMFQVQEKLLELIQKELKDKLERVLICDRRSQAEASYKTFLEIFQLLNETIVVGRDIGPPISSRVRIMVVGTFLEFLNRYQEEGAPSFIQLHASAGTFPQLHVLENCCILRKTWEALVQEGPVQGIINSIEVWSQDDLLSRVRALFQSLLEHHFSTRNDDLVQALQSLQQALKGCSNMHSTPTYKVLVKSLYMVVLGEYVYALVTYLKTLEPGVWADHEGQVKKEVLELDTIFGEREASLEEARGTHPGSLTSHSQQDVGDRMPCWETIKDIFQLRQNRGRESLHEWLASFRDKFPGYVSFQGSLCLVACLLPQMEVELSPSQGCGGCVALTS
;
A
#
# COMPACT_ATOMS: atom_id res chain seq x y z
N MET A 1 23.54 31.72 20.24
CA MET A 1 22.64 31.42 19.11
C MET A 1 21.38 30.77 19.67
N ARG A 2 20.24 31.47 19.54
CA ARG A 2 18.92 31.02 20.00
C ARG A 2 18.32 30.11 18.91
N PHE A 3 17.91 28.89 19.25
CA PHE A 3 16.99 28.12 18.42
C PHE A 3 15.58 28.30 19.00
N PHE A 4 14.72 28.97 18.24
CA PHE A 4 13.29 29.07 18.51
C PHE A 4 12.62 27.71 18.27
N PRO A 5 11.64 27.27 19.09
CA PRO A 5 10.77 26.18 18.72
C PRO A 5 9.74 26.73 17.70
N GLY A 6 9.86 26.28 16.46
CA GLY A 6 8.86 26.50 15.43
C GLY A 6 7.52 25.87 15.83
N LYS A 7 6.45 26.56 15.43
CA LYS A 7 5.04 26.14 15.60
C LYS A 7 4.88 24.65 15.26
N LYS A 8 4.43 23.84 16.24
CA LYS A 8 3.86 22.51 15.97
C LYS A 8 2.77 22.67 14.91
N SER A 9 2.90 21.96 13.81
CA SER A 9 1.94 21.97 12.73
C SER A 9 0.61 21.47 13.28
N ARG A 10 -0.49 22.17 12.98
CA ARG A 10 -1.85 21.79 13.39
C ARG A 10 -2.34 20.53 12.65
N TRP A 11 -1.50 19.98 11.76
CA TRP A 11 -1.79 18.88 10.82
C TRP A 11 -1.37 17.52 11.39
N GLU A 12 -0.23 17.42 12.10
CA GLU A 12 0.21 16.18 12.78
C GLU A 12 -0.79 15.67 13.84
N GLY A 13 -1.55 16.57 14.46
CA GLY A 13 -2.57 16.20 15.44
C GLY A 13 -3.84 15.60 14.83
N ALA A 14 -4.13 15.86 13.56
CA ALA A 14 -5.32 15.32 12.88
C ALA A 14 -5.07 13.91 12.34
N GLU A 15 -3.87 13.66 11.79
CA GLU A 15 -3.44 12.31 11.37
C GLU A 15 -3.28 11.38 12.57
N ALA A 16 -2.62 11.83 13.64
CA ALA A 16 -2.52 11.04 14.88
C ALA A 16 -3.90 10.77 15.52
N TYR A 17 -4.87 11.68 15.37
CA TYR A 17 -6.23 11.48 15.86
C TYR A 17 -7.03 10.50 15.00
N ASN A 18 -6.86 10.56 13.67
CA ASN A 18 -7.44 9.59 12.74
C ASN A 18 -6.83 8.19 12.93
N GLU A 19 -5.52 8.09 13.16
CA GLU A 19 -4.84 6.84 13.51
C GLU A 19 -5.31 6.30 14.87
N LEU A 20 -5.49 7.16 15.88
CA LEU A 20 -6.10 6.74 17.15
C LEU A 20 -7.52 6.23 16.95
N GLN A 21 -8.31 6.88 16.08
CA GLN A 21 -9.63 6.37 15.73
C GLN A 21 -9.53 5.04 14.99
N GLU A 22 -8.65 4.87 14.02
CA GLU A 22 -8.50 3.64 13.23
C GLU A 22 -7.92 2.47 14.06
N ILE A 23 -7.00 2.75 14.99
CA ILE A 23 -6.43 1.79 15.96
C ILE A 23 -7.45 1.43 17.06
N CYS A 24 -8.37 2.34 17.42
CA CYS A 24 -9.34 2.16 18.50
C CYS A 24 -10.79 1.93 18.02
N SER A 25 -11.04 1.68 16.73
CA SER A 25 -12.39 1.65 16.15
C SER A 25 -13.22 0.43 16.55
N THR A 26 -13.85 0.54 17.73
CA THR A 26 -15.31 0.39 17.91
C THR A 26 -15.75 1.32 19.04
N GLU A 27 -16.65 2.25 18.71
CA GLU A 27 -17.44 3.17 19.56
C GLU A 27 -16.68 4.24 20.36
N THR A 28 -16.74 5.49 19.86
CA THR A 28 -16.65 6.71 20.68
C THR A 28 -17.69 7.74 20.23
N GLN A 29 -18.92 7.57 20.68
CA GLN A 29 -19.72 8.71 21.11
C GLN A 29 -19.62 8.73 22.64
N GLU A 30 -19.33 9.91 23.21
CA GLU A 30 -19.01 10.14 24.64
C GLU A 30 -17.53 10.01 25.07
N CYS A 31 -16.68 10.95 24.65
CA CYS A 31 -15.76 11.62 25.59
C CYS A 31 -15.14 12.90 24.98
N SER A 32 -15.97 13.87 24.60
CA SER A 32 -15.49 15.17 24.08
C SER A 32 -15.35 16.25 25.17
N SER A 33 -15.72 15.98 26.42
CA SER A 33 -15.78 17.01 27.46
C SER A 33 -15.01 16.63 28.73
N ARG A 34 -13.68 16.71 28.69
CA ARG A 34 -12.80 17.13 29.81
C ARG A 34 -11.33 16.98 29.44
N TRP A 35 -10.84 17.97 28.71
CA TRP A 35 -9.40 18.27 28.67
C TRP A 35 -9.06 19.19 29.84
N PRO A 36 -8.17 18.82 30.77
CA PRO A 36 -7.39 19.81 31.50
C PRO A 36 -6.27 20.26 30.57
N LYS A 37 -6.32 21.52 30.11
CA LYS A 37 -5.12 22.21 29.62
C LYS A 37 -4.10 22.16 30.76
N THR A 38 -3.01 21.41 30.62
CA THR A 38 -1.89 21.44 31.58
C THR A 38 -1.08 22.72 31.42
N LYS A 39 -1.71 23.83 31.82
CA LYS A 39 -1.08 24.89 32.60
C LYS A 39 -1.83 24.91 33.92
N SER A 40 -1.49 23.97 34.81
CA SER A 40 -2.11 23.93 36.13
C SER A 40 -1.46 25.03 36.99
N LYS A 41 -1.99 26.25 36.92
CA LYS A 41 -1.81 27.22 37.99
C LYS A 41 -2.54 26.65 39.21
N MET A 42 -1.83 25.96 40.09
CA MET A 42 -2.32 25.67 41.44
C MET A 42 -2.37 27.00 42.20
N GLN A 43 -3.52 27.66 42.16
CA GLN A 43 -3.84 28.75 43.08
C GLN A 43 -4.18 28.13 44.44
N PHE A 44 -3.23 28.18 45.37
CA PHE A 44 -3.56 28.01 46.78
C PHE A 44 -4.18 29.31 47.32
N LEU A 45 -5.37 29.19 47.90
CA LEU A 45 -6.05 30.27 48.62
C LEU A 45 -5.23 30.65 49.86
N LYS A 46 -4.51 31.79 49.78
CA LYS A 46 -4.01 32.50 50.97
C LYS A 46 -5.22 33.05 51.74
N LYS A 47 -5.58 32.40 52.84
CA LYS A 47 -6.29 33.04 53.96
C LYS A 47 -5.25 33.23 55.07
N GLY A 48 -4.83 34.47 55.27
CA GLY A 48 -3.89 34.84 56.32
C GLY A 48 -4.06 36.32 56.62
N SER A 49 -4.72 36.60 57.74
CA SER A 49 -4.96 37.91 58.31
C SER A 49 -3.65 38.65 58.51
N ARG A 50 -3.59 39.89 58.04
CA ARG A 50 -2.48 40.81 58.26
C ARG A 50 -2.71 41.48 59.62
N SER A 51 -2.03 41.01 60.66
CA SER A 51 -1.79 41.81 61.87
C SER A 51 -0.33 42.22 61.82
N GLU A 52 -0.10 43.48 61.47
CA GLU A 52 1.20 44.14 61.60
C GLU A 52 1.41 44.42 63.09
N GLU A 53 2.29 43.65 63.72
CA GLU A 53 2.97 44.06 64.95
C GLU A 53 4.46 44.05 64.65
N GLU A 54 4.98 45.25 64.38
CA GLU A 54 6.40 45.54 64.38
C GLU A 54 6.90 45.39 65.81
N HIS A 55 7.58 44.29 66.11
CA HIS A 55 8.43 44.17 67.29
C HIS A 55 9.87 43.94 66.82
N HIS A 56 10.70 44.96 67.03
CA HIS A 56 12.15 44.84 67.00
C HIS A 56 12.58 43.70 67.91
N ALA A 57 13.25 42.68 67.34
CA ALA A 57 13.91 41.63 68.10
C ALA A 57 15.41 41.61 67.77
N PRO A 58 16.26 41.27 68.76
CA PRO A 58 17.70 41.51 68.74
C PRO A 58 18.43 40.50 67.84
N ALA A 59 19.75 40.68 67.69
CA ALA A 59 20.67 39.78 67.01
C ALA A 59 20.77 38.38 67.67
N VAL A 60 19.68 37.62 67.66
CA VAL A 60 19.61 36.23 68.09
C VAL A 60 19.90 35.32 66.88
N CYS A 61 21.10 34.77 66.95
CA CYS A 61 21.59 33.45 66.50
C CYS A 61 21.23 32.99 65.07
N GLN A 62 22.14 33.26 64.12
CA GLN A 62 22.23 32.50 62.86
C GLN A 62 22.31 30.98 63.09
N GLU A 63 22.86 30.54 64.22
CA GLU A 63 22.95 29.13 64.64
C GLU A 63 21.63 28.50 65.08
N GLU A 64 20.68 29.27 65.62
CA GLU A 64 19.36 28.74 65.98
C GLU A 64 18.49 28.58 64.73
N ARG A 65 18.55 29.55 63.81
CA ARG A 65 17.78 29.49 62.54
C ARG A 65 18.31 28.44 61.57
N SER A 66 19.62 28.16 61.57
CA SER A 66 20.18 27.06 60.78
C SER A 66 19.77 25.69 61.32
N LYS A 67 19.60 25.56 62.65
CA LYS A 67 19.01 24.38 63.29
C LYS A 67 17.54 24.21 62.90
N ASP A 68 16.76 25.29 62.87
CA ASP A 68 15.35 25.25 62.44
C ASP A 68 15.19 24.80 60.98
N ILE A 69 16.02 25.32 60.07
CA ILE A 69 16.00 24.90 58.65
C ILE A 69 16.43 23.44 58.51
N SER A 70 17.46 23.02 59.24
CA SER A 70 17.92 21.62 59.21
C SER A 70 16.85 20.67 59.73
N GLN A 71 16.11 21.08 60.77
CA GLN A 71 14.99 20.32 61.31
C GLN A 71 13.84 20.21 60.30
N LEU A 72 13.46 21.32 59.63
CA LEU A 72 12.44 21.30 58.58
C LEU A 72 12.81 20.35 57.41
N VAL A 73 14.08 20.32 57.02
CA VAL A 73 14.59 19.40 55.98
C VAL A 73 14.51 17.94 56.44
N GLN A 74 14.87 17.63 57.70
CA GLN A 74 14.77 16.27 58.27
C GLN A 74 13.31 15.79 58.39
N GLU A 75 12.40 16.70 58.78
CA GLU A 75 10.96 16.45 58.85
C GLU A 75 10.33 16.27 57.46
N GLY A 76 11.01 16.70 56.39
CA GLY A 76 10.53 16.63 55.00
C GLY A 76 9.56 17.76 54.62
N ARG A 77 9.62 18.88 55.34
CA ARG A 77 8.83 20.10 55.11
C ARG A 77 9.63 21.08 54.23
N PHE A 78 9.92 20.64 53.00
CA PHE A 78 10.85 21.30 52.09
C PHE A 78 10.38 22.68 51.62
N LEU A 79 9.10 22.86 51.27
CA LEU A 79 8.58 24.18 50.88
C LEU A 79 8.75 25.21 52.00
N GLU A 80 8.46 24.79 53.24
CA GLU A 80 8.55 25.67 54.40
C GLU A 80 10.01 26.03 54.72
N ALA A 81 10.93 25.09 54.50
CA ALA A 81 12.37 25.36 54.55
C ALA A 81 12.77 26.40 53.49
N CYS A 82 12.31 26.26 52.23
CA CYS A 82 12.55 27.24 51.17
C CYS A 82 12.00 28.63 51.51
N GLU A 83 10.76 28.72 51.99
CA GLU A 83 10.14 29.98 52.39
C GLU A 83 10.89 30.62 53.57
N THR A 84 11.34 29.83 54.54
CA THR A 84 12.11 30.32 55.70
C THR A 84 13.47 30.85 55.28
N ILE A 85 14.19 30.13 54.39
CA ILE A 85 15.45 30.60 53.81
C ILE A 85 15.22 31.92 53.08
N SER A 86 14.20 32.00 52.21
CA SER A 86 13.91 33.21 51.44
C SER A 86 13.55 34.43 52.30
N ARG A 87 12.79 34.23 53.40
CA ARG A 87 12.47 35.29 54.37
C ARG A 87 13.68 35.73 55.19
N SER A 88 14.65 34.83 55.39
CA SER A 88 15.86 35.09 56.15
C SER A 88 17.02 35.65 55.32
N ALA A 89 16.89 35.65 53.99
CA ALA A 89 17.91 36.13 53.08
C ALA A 89 18.03 37.66 53.17
N VAL A 90 18.98 38.14 53.98
CA VAL A 90 19.36 39.55 54.01
C VAL A 90 20.08 39.90 52.70
N GLU A 91 19.81 41.08 52.13
CA GLU A 91 20.48 41.55 50.91
C GLU A 91 22.01 41.39 51.05
N LYS A 92 22.61 40.51 50.23
CA LYS A 92 24.04 40.10 50.14
C LYS A 92 24.47 38.80 50.85
N GLN A 93 23.61 38.08 51.56
CA GLN A 93 23.99 36.78 52.15
C GLN A 93 23.72 35.61 51.17
N ASP A 94 24.76 34.82 50.85
CA ASP A 94 24.62 33.65 49.97
C ASP A 94 23.96 32.49 50.71
N CYS A 95 22.72 32.18 50.33
CA CYS A 95 21.93 31.09 50.90
C CYS A 95 22.14 29.75 50.15
N GLY A 96 23.12 29.67 49.24
CA GLY A 96 23.36 28.49 48.40
C GLY A 96 23.54 27.20 49.19
N SER A 97 24.28 27.21 50.30
CA SER A 97 24.48 26.01 51.13
C SER A 97 23.20 25.49 51.79
N GLN A 98 22.29 26.39 52.21
CA GLN A 98 21.01 26.02 52.81
C GLN A 98 20.06 25.43 51.77
N TYR A 99 19.95 26.07 50.60
CA TYR A 99 19.19 25.51 49.48
C TYR A 99 19.78 24.19 48.96
N GLN A 100 21.10 24.01 49.03
CA GLN A 100 21.76 22.74 48.69
C GLN A 100 21.35 21.62 49.66
N ALA A 101 21.28 21.90 50.97
CA ALA A 101 20.81 20.95 51.96
C ALA A 101 19.34 20.56 51.74
N VAL A 102 18.49 21.53 51.38
CA VAL A 102 17.09 21.25 50.98
C VAL A 102 17.06 20.33 49.76
N ALA A 103 17.82 20.66 48.70
CA ALA A 103 17.87 19.84 47.48
C ALA A 103 18.31 18.39 47.77
N GLN A 104 19.38 18.21 48.54
CA GLN A 104 19.86 16.87 48.95
C GLN A 104 18.79 16.10 49.72
N GLY A 105 18.11 16.75 50.68
CA GLY A 105 17.01 16.14 51.42
C GLY A 105 15.83 15.74 50.53
N MET A 106 15.44 16.59 49.57
CA MET A 106 14.40 16.28 48.59
C MET A 106 14.77 15.05 47.76
N TRP A 107 15.98 15.02 47.21
CA TRP A 107 16.44 13.92 46.35
C TRP A 107 16.55 12.60 47.10
N GLN A 108 16.96 12.64 48.38
CA GLN A 108 16.97 11.47 49.24
C GLN A 108 15.55 10.92 49.46
N VAL A 109 14.57 11.77 49.76
CA VAL A 109 13.17 11.35 49.89
C VAL A 109 12.63 10.72 48.61
N VAL A 110 12.97 11.28 47.45
CA VAL A 110 12.59 10.72 46.14
C VAL A 110 13.20 9.34 45.94
N GLN A 111 14.50 9.16 46.20
CA GLN A 111 15.20 7.88 46.10
C GLN A 111 14.65 6.82 47.07
N GLU A 112 14.35 7.20 48.31
CA GLU A 112 13.72 6.32 49.30
C GLU A 112 12.32 5.87 48.87
N ALA A 113 11.54 6.77 48.26
CA ALA A 113 10.23 6.45 47.73
C ALA A 113 10.29 5.49 46.54
N LEU A 114 11.27 5.65 45.64
CA LEU A 114 11.47 4.80 44.46
C LEU A 114 12.03 3.41 44.81
N SER A 115 12.95 3.31 45.78
CA SER A 115 13.55 2.05 46.23
C SER A 115 12.55 1.08 46.89
N GLY A 116 11.47 1.59 47.49
CA GLY A 116 10.35 0.76 47.96
C GLY A 116 10.45 0.24 49.37
N SER A 117 11.07 1.01 50.26
CA SER A 117 11.09 0.70 51.69
C SER A 117 9.67 0.59 52.30
N GLU A 118 9.53 -0.21 53.35
CA GLU A 118 8.27 -0.42 54.11
C GLU A 118 7.68 0.89 54.67
N ARG A 119 8.48 1.96 54.77
CA ARG A 119 8.04 3.30 55.23
C ARG A 119 7.36 4.14 54.15
N SER A 120 7.18 3.62 52.94
CA SER A 120 6.67 4.35 51.77
C SER A 120 5.38 5.17 51.97
N ARG A 121 4.41 4.71 52.78
CA ARG A 121 3.20 5.50 53.10
C ARG A 121 3.49 6.78 53.89
N GLN A 122 4.56 6.80 54.68
CA GLN A 122 4.97 7.99 55.45
C GLN A 122 5.72 9.01 54.58
N LEU A 123 6.12 8.62 53.36
CA LEU A 123 6.85 9.49 52.41
C LEU A 123 5.93 10.33 51.53
N GLN A 124 4.66 9.96 51.36
CA GLN A 124 3.71 10.70 50.52
C GLN A 124 3.58 12.20 50.86
N PRO A 125 3.40 12.62 52.13
CA PRO A 125 3.36 14.06 52.46
C PRO A 125 4.70 14.75 52.19
N LYS A 126 5.83 14.06 52.37
CA LYS A 126 7.16 14.59 52.05
C LYS A 126 7.33 14.79 50.54
N LEU A 127 6.87 13.85 49.71
CA LEU A 127 6.86 13.96 48.25
C LEU A 127 5.96 15.10 47.74
N GLN A 128 4.82 15.35 48.41
CA GLN A 128 4.02 16.54 48.12
C GLN A 128 4.78 17.84 48.41
N SER A 129 5.54 17.87 49.52
CA SER A 129 6.40 19.00 49.84
C SER A 129 7.53 19.19 48.83
N VAL A 130 8.12 18.10 48.30
CA VAL A 130 9.09 18.14 47.19
C VAL A 130 8.47 18.80 45.95
N MET A 131 7.30 18.33 45.50
CA MET A 131 6.61 18.91 44.34
C MET A 131 6.30 20.39 44.54
N ALA A 132 5.87 20.77 45.74
CA ALA A 132 5.56 22.16 46.07
C ALA A 132 6.82 23.04 46.09
N ALA A 133 7.94 22.55 46.63
CA ALA A 133 9.22 23.25 46.65
C ALA A 133 9.82 23.43 45.24
N VAL A 134 9.71 22.41 44.37
CA VAL A 134 10.13 22.49 42.97
C VAL A 134 9.30 23.54 42.21
N ASN A 135 7.97 23.50 42.36
CA ASN A 135 7.09 24.50 41.75
C ASN A 135 7.35 25.91 42.29
N TRP A 136 7.65 26.04 43.58
CA TRP A 136 8.06 27.32 44.18
C TRP A 136 9.36 27.83 43.56
N ALA A 137 10.36 26.96 43.41
CA ALA A 137 11.67 27.30 42.86
C ALA A 137 11.61 27.76 41.39
N GLU A 138 10.71 27.18 40.59
CA GLU A 138 10.46 27.60 39.21
C GLU A 138 9.90 29.03 39.12
N ASN A 139 9.08 29.43 40.09
CA ASN A 139 8.42 30.73 40.13
C ASN A 139 9.11 31.73 41.07
N PHE A 140 10.31 31.43 41.56
CA PHE A 140 11.01 32.26 42.53
C PHE A 140 11.73 33.44 41.85
N GLU A 141 11.33 34.67 42.19
CA GLU A 141 11.87 35.92 41.63
C GLU A 141 12.94 36.60 42.51
N GLY A 142 13.38 35.95 43.58
CA GLY A 142 14.34 36.52 44.54
C GLY A 142 15.82 36.46 44.12
N PRO A 143 16.75 36.89 45.00
CA PRO A 143 18.18 36.88 44.72
C PRO A 143 18.66 35.45 44.41
N LYS A 144 19.35 35.28 43.28
CA LYS A 144 19.84 33.97 42.84
C LYS A 144 21.06 33.57 43.68
N PRO A 145 21.05 32.40 44.36
CA PRO A 145 22.20 31.95 45.14
C PRO A 145 23.38 31.63 44.20
N SER A 146 24.55 32.22 44.47
CA SER A 146 25.75 32.09 43.64
C SER A 146 26.51 30.77 43.84
N THR A 147 26.39 30.14 45.01
CA THR A 147 27.11 28.88 45.34
C THR A 147 26.28 27.60 45.17
N LEU A 148 25.04 27.68 44.69
CA LEU A 148 24.23 26.47 44.50
C LEU A 148 24.80 25.60 43.37
N GLN A 149 25.23 24.38 43.69
CA GLN A 149 25.75 23.44 42.69
C GLN A 149 24.60 22.89 41.82
N GLY A 150 24.87 22.69 40.52
CA GLY A 150 23.93 22.02 39.62
C GLY A 150 22.88 22.91 38.94
N GLY A 151 23.15 24.21 38.74
CA GLY A 151 22.37 25.07 37.83
C GLY A 151 21.38 26.04 38.49
N GLY A 152 21.44 26.22 39.82
CA GLY A 152 20.55 27.13 40.55
C GLY A 152 19.17 26.54 40.85
N LEU A 153 18.31 27.31 41.53
CA LEU A 153 16.96 26.89 41.94
C LEU A 153 16.09 26.47 40.73
N ALA A 154 16.28 27.12 39.58
CA ALA A 154 15.58 26.80 38.33
C ALA A 154 15.90 25.41 37.76
N ALA A 155 16.99 24.77 38.19
CA ALA A 155 17.38 23.44 37.74
C ALA A 155 16.71 22.30 38.56
N TRP A 156 15.97 22.61 39.62
CA TRP A 156 15.38 21.58 40.48
C TRP A 156 14.35 20.71 39.76
N ASP A 157 13.56 21.28 38.84
CA ASP A 157 12.63 20.50 38.01
C ASP A 157 13.36 19.49 37.11
N SER A 158 14.42 19.94 36.41
CA SER A 158 15.19 19.05 35.54
C SER A 158 15.99 18.00 36.32
N GLN A 159 16.45 18.32 37.54
CA GLN A 159 17.06 17.36 38.45
C GLN A 159 16.06 16.29 38.91
N LEU A 160 14.84 16.69 39.29
CA LEU A 160 13.77 15.76 39.64
C LEU A 160 13.44 14.83 38.47
N GLN A 161 13.19 15.40 37.28
CA GLN A 161 12.92 14.61 36.07
C GLN A 161 14.07 13.65 35.73
N SER A 162 15.33 14.07 35.91
CA SER A 162 16.51 13.21 35.71
C SER A 162 16.52 12.01 36.67
N LEU A 163 16.17 12.22 37.94
CA LEU A 163 16.08 11.13 38.93
C LEU A 163 14.97 10.13 38.57
N LEU A 164 13.79 10.63 38.20
CA LEU A 164 12.67 9.78 37.79
C LEU A 164 12.98 9.01 36.51
N ARG A 165 13.64 9.65 35.53
CA ARG A 165 14.07 9.02 34.29
C ARG A 165 15.08 7.91 34.54
N LYS A 166 16.09 8.15 35.39
CA LYS A 166 17.09 7.12 35.75
C LYS A 166 16.47 5.91 36.43
N ASP A 167 15.51 6.11 37.34
CA ASP A 167 14.80 4.98 37.93
C ASP A 167 13.96 4.24 36.88
N ALA A 168 13.21 4.95 36.04
CA ALA A 168 12.45 4.34 34.95
C ALA A 168 13.35 3.51 34.00
N GLU A 169 14.52 4.02 33.62
CA GLU A 169 15.51 3.30 32.83
C GLU A 169 16.01 2.02 33.53
N ALA A 170 16.31 2.11 34.83
CA ALA A 170 16.78 0.97 35.62
C ALA A 170 15.71 -0.13 35.81
N ARG A 171 14.43 0.21 35.65
CA ARG A 171 13.30 -0.73 35.75
C ARG A 171 13.01 -1.48 34.46
N LEU A 172 13.49 -0.98 33.32
CA LEU A 172 13.31 -1.64 32.03
C LEU A 172 14.46 -2.63 31.76
N PRO A 173 14.17 -3.76 31.09
CA PRO A 173 15.22 -4.68 30.69
C PRO A 173 16.16 -4.01 29.68
N SER A 174 17.46 -4.18 29.87
CA SER A 174 18.46 -3.77 28.87
C SER A 174 18.36 -4.68 27.64
N PRO A 175 18.47 -4.14 26.42
CA PRO A 175 18.46 -4.96 25.22
C PRO A 175 19.76 -5.77 25.17
N VAL A 176 19.67 -7.06 25.45
CA VAL A 176 20.84 -7.95 25.43
C VAL A 176 21.18 -8.26 23.98
N SER A 177 22.42 -7.96 23.57
CA SER A 177 22.93 -8.32 22.25
C SER A 177 22.78 -9.84 22.03
N GLY A 178 22.00 -10.23 21.03
CA GLY A 178 21.75 -11.64 20.68
C GLY A 178 20.54 -12.30 21.34
N ALA A 179 19.79 -11.61 22.22
CA ALA A 179 18.51 -12.15 22.72
C ALA A 179 17.46 -12.18 21.60
N GLU A 180 16.63 -13.23 21.56
CA GLU A 180 15.51 -13.28 20.64
C GLU A 180 14.51 -12.15 20.99
N LEU A 181 14.13 -11.35 19.98
CA LEU A 181 13.24 -10.20 20.17
C LEU A 181 11.93 -10.57 20.88
N SER A 182 11.39 -11.77 20.64
CA SER A 182 10.19 -12.28 21.31
C SER A 182 10.37 -12.39 22.83
N GLY A 183 11.45 -13.03 23.28
CA GLY A 183 11.76 -13.17 24.70
C GLY A 183 12.02 -11.81 25.36
N TYR A 184 12.70 -10.91 24.65
CA TYR A 184 12.91 -9.55 25.14
C TYR A 184 11.60 -8.77 25.30
N LEU A 185 10.69 -8.83 24.31
CA LEU A 185 9.38 -8.18 24.37
C LEU A 185 8.49 -8.73 25.48
N GLU A 186 8.58 -10.03 25.79
CA GLU A 186 7.88 -10.62 26.93
C GLU A 186 8.35 -10.02 28.26
N GLU A 187 9.67 -9.95 28.47
CA GLU A 187 10.25 -9.34 29.67
C GLU A 187 9.95 -7.84 29.77
N LEU A 188 9.96 -7.13 28.64
CA LEU A 188 9.56 -5.73 28.58
C LEU A 188 8.08 -5.57 28.99
N GLY A 189 7.21 -6.45 28.51
CA GLY A 189 5.78 -6.47 28.89
C GLY A 189 5.61 -6.68 30.40
N LYS A 190 6.32 -7.66 30.98
CA LYS A 190 6.31 -7.90 32.43
C LYS A 190 6.81 -6.70 33.23
N ALA A 191 7.88 -6.04 32.77
CA ALA A 191 8.42 -4.85 33.42
C ALA A 191 7.41 -3.69 33.41
N VAL A 192 6.76 -3.43 32.27
CA VAL A 192 5.71 -2.40 32.15
C VAL A 192 4.54 -2.68 33.11
N GLU A 193 4.07 -3.92 33.18
CA GLU A 193 2.99 -4.31 34.09
C GLU A 193 3.40 -4.20 35.57
N HIS A 194 4.65 -4.57 35.90
CA HIS A 194 5.17 -4.50 37.26
C HIS A 194 5.35 -3.05 37.73
N VAL A 195 5.95 -2.18 36.90
CA VAL A 195 6.21 -0.78 37.24
C VAL A 195 4.91 -0.01 37.42
N LEU A 196 3.95 -0.17 36.52
CA LEU A 196 2.67 0.53 36.60
C LEU A 196 1.63 -0.21 37.46
N GLY A 197 2.04 -1.19 38.27
CA GLY A 197 1.14 -1.93 39.14
C GLY A 197 0.52 -1.08 40.27
N PRO A 198 -0.59 -1.53 40.88
CA PRO A 198 -1.30 -0.82 41.96
C PRO A 198 -0.45 -0.57 43.22
N GLN A 199 0.67 -1.29 43.37
CA GLN A 199 1.63 -1.07 44.46
C GLN A 199 2.36 0.28 44.33
N LEU A 200 2.55 0.80 43.12
CA LEU A 200 3.28 2.05 42.90
C LEU A 200 2.44 3.29 43.30
N GLU A 201 1.13 3.25 43.04
CA GLU A 201 0.21 4.34 43.41
C GLU A 201 0.13 4.54 44.92
N GLY A 202 0.05 3.45 45.69
CA GLY A 202 0.04 3.51 47.16
C GLY A 202 1.36 4.00 47.77
N ARG A 203 2.46 4.00 47.00
CA ARG A 203 3.80 4.42 47.45
C ARG A 203 4.11 5.88 47.11
N LEU A 204 3.80 6.30 45.88
CA LEU A 204 4.16 7.62 45.37
C LEU A 204 3.05 8.67 45.60
N GLY A 205 1.80 8.23 45.71
CA GLY A 205 0.65 9.13 45.72
C GLY A 205 0.34 9.72 44.34
N VAL A 206 -0.90 10.18 44.18
CA VAL A 206 -1.50 10.53 42.87
C VAL A 206 -0.68 11.57 42.07
N CYS A 207 -0.29 12.69 42.69
CA CYS A 207 0.39 13.77 41.97
C CYS A 207 1.80 13.40 41.53
N PHE A 208 2.56 12.71 42.38
CA PHE A 208 3.92 12.29 42.06
C PHE A 208 3.92 11.13 41.05
N LEU A 209 2.97 10.21 41.18
CA LEU A 209 2.74 9.14 40.20
C LEU A 209 2.46 9.71 38.80
N ALA A 210 1.68 10.79 38.70
CA ALA A 210 1.40 11.41 37.40
C ALA A 210 2.69 11.90 36.71
N LEU A 211 3.61 12.53 37.44
CA LEU A 211 4.90 12.96 36.89
C LEU A 211 5.78 11.76 36.52
N TYR A 212 5.89 10.76 37.40
CA TYR A 212 6.65 9.55 37.12
C TYR A 212 6.13 8.79 35.89
N ARG A 213 4.80 8.71 35.72
CA ARG A 213 4.17 8.11 34.54
C ARG A 213 4.59 8.79 33.23
N VAL A 214 4.72 10.12 33.22
CA VAL A 214 5.21 10.84 32.03
C VAL A 214 6.66 10.45 31.75
N CYS A 215 7.55 10.53 32.75
CA CYS A 215 8.95 10.15 32.57
C CYS A 215 9.12 8.69 32.13
N PHE A 216 8.36 7.76 32.73
CA PHE A 216 8.39 6.34 32.37
C PHE A 216 7.96 6.10 30.92
N GLN A 217 6.89 6.76 30.47
CA GLN A 217 6.42 6.65 29.09
C GLN A 217 7.42 7.23 28.09
N GLU A 218 8.09 8.33 28.42
CA GLU A 218 9.17 8.90 27.59
C GLU A 218 10.35 7.93 27.45
N VAL A 219 10.76 7.30 28.56
CA VAL A 219 11.83 6.29 28.56
C VAL A 219 11.41 5.08 27.74
N LEU A 220 10.21 4.55 27.98
CA LEU A 220 9.69 3.42 27.23
C LEU A 220 9.63 3.73 25.73
N CYS A 221 9.12 4.90 25.35
CA CYS A 221 9.06 5.33 23.95
C CYS A 221 10.47 5.43 23.33
N SER A 222 11.43 6.01 24.06
CA SER A 222 12.83 6.07 23.63
C SER A 222 13.43 4.66 23.43
N HIS A 223 13.13 3.74 24.33
CA HIS A 223 13.56 2.35 24.26
C HIS A 223 12.96 1.64 23.02
N LEU A 224 11.67 1.85 22.77
CA LEU A 224 10.97 1.31 21.62
C LEU A 224 11.50 1.88 20.29
N SER A 225 11.92 3.15 20.26
CA SER A 225 12.58 3.75 19.09
C SER A 225 13.96 3.12 18.80
N VAL A 226 14.71 2.74 19.84
CA VAL A 226 15.96 2.00 19.68
C VAL A 226 15.69 0.61 19.10
N LEU A 227 14.68 -0.10 19.60
CA LEU A 227 14.28 -1.42 19.07
C LEU A 227 13.89 -1.34 17.60
N LEU A 228 13.09 -0.34 17.24
CA LEU A 228 12.70 -0.06 15.86
C LEU A 228 13.94 0.09 14.97
N SER A 229 14.91 0.89 15.38
CA SER A 229 16.15 1.13 14.64
C SER A 229 17.05 -0.11 14.55
N SER A 230 17.05 -0.95 15.60
CA SER A 230 17.86 -2.17 15.65
C SER A 230 17.27 -3.37 14.87
N SER A 231 15.99 -3.29 14.49
CA SER A 231 15.27 -4.39 13.84
C SER A 231 15.65 -4.61 12.37
N GLY A 232 16.42 -3.71 11.77
CA GLY A 232 16.94 -3.83 10.40
C GLY A 232 15.84 -3.95 9.36
N GLU A 233 16.00 -4.87 8.40
CA GLU A 233 15.05 -5.15 7.31
C GLU A 233 14.22 -6.43 7.55
N ASP A 234 14.20 -6.97 8.77
CA ASP A 234 13.49 -8.22 9.06
C ASP A 234 12.00 -7.97 9.34
N ARG A 235 11.16 -8.26 8.35
CA ARG A 235 9.69 -8.18 8.43
C ARG A 235 9.10 -8.88 9.66
N LYS A 236 9.67 -10.02 10.08
CA LYS A 236 9.16 -10.76 11.25
C LYS A 236 9.33 -9.96 12.54
N ASN A 237 10.41 -9.18 12.65
CA ASN A 237 10.65 -8.35 13.82
C ASN A 237 9.65 -7.18 13.92
N TYR A 238 9.35 -6.51 12.81
CA TYR A 238 8.32 -5.47 12.78
C TYR A 238 6.93 -6.03 13.09
N TYR A 239 6.60 -7.24 12.62
CA TYR A 239 5.36 -7.90 13.00
C TYR A 239 5.30 -8.20 14.51
N LYS A 240 6.39 -8.69 15.11
CA LYS A 240 6.50 -8.89 16.58
C LYS A 240 6.34 -7.57 17.35
N LEU A 241 6.95 -6.48 16.88
CA LEU A 241 6.83 -5.14 17.50
C LEU A 241 5.39 -4.62 17.40
N TYR A 242 4.76 -4.74 16.22
CA TYR A 242 3.40 -4.29 16.01
C TYR A 242 2.41 -5.05 16.90
N THR A 243 2.47 -6.38 16.89
CA THR A 243 1.58 -7.25 17.68
C THR A 243 1.75 -7.00 19.17
N TRP A 244 2.99 -6.89 19.66
CA TRP A 244 3.28 -6.53 21.04
C TRP A 244 2.76 -5.13 21.40
N GLY A 245 3.04 -4.12 20.58
CA GLY A 245 2.60 -2.75 20.83
C GLY A 245 1.08 -2.64 20.89
N ARG A 246 0.39 -3.31 19.96
CA ARG A 246 -1.07 -3.39 19.93
C ARG A 246 -1.63 -4.06 21.18
N ALA A 247 -1.03 -5.16 21.63
CA ALA A 247 -1.48 -5.89 22.83
C ALA A 247 -1.19 -5.16 24.15
N THR A 248 -0.01 -4.53 24.25
CA THR A 248 0.53 -3.97 25.51
C THR A 248 0.21 -2.48 25.68
N LEU A 249 0.33 -1.67 24.63
CA LEU A 249 0.19 -0.21 24.71
C LEU A 249 -1.25 0.26 24.43
N PHE A 250 -1.94 -0.37 23.46
CA PHE A 250 -3.28 0.05 23.02
C PHE A 250 -4.40 -0.87 23.54
N GLY A 251 -4.08 -2.13 23.83
CA GLY A 251 -5.02 -3.14 24.34
C GLY A 251 -6.00 -3.66 23.29
N HIS A 252 -6.52 -4.88 23.48
CA HIS A 252 -7.62 -5.41 22.67
C HIS A 252 -8.96 -4.76 23.07
N ARG A 253 -9.25 -3.55 22.58
CA ARG A 253 -10.59 -2.94 22.74
C ARG A 253 -11.64 -3.55 21.80
N GLU A 254 -11.22 -4.11 20.66
CA GLU A 254 -12.08 -4.57 19.57
C GLU A 254 -12.92 -5.83 19.89
N MET A 255 -12.59 -6.63 20.92
CA MET A 255 -13.27 -7.91 21.19
C MET A 255 -14.27 -7.90 22.36
N ARG A 256 -14.72 -6.72 22.81
CA ARG A 256 -15.63 -6.61 23.98
C ARG A 256 -17.13 -6.75 23.69
N GLN A 257 -17.56 -6.83 22.43
CA GLN A 257 -18.99 -6.92 22.12
C GLN A 257 -19.57 -8.36 22.07
N LYS A 258 -18.75 -9.43 22.19
CA LYS A 258 -19.25 -10.82 22.06
C LYS A 258 -18.79 -11.85 23.12
N ALA A 259 -18.02 -11.47 24.14
CA ALA A 259 -17.59 -12.42 25.19
C ALA A 259 -18.38 -12.23 26.51
N PRO A 260 -18.75 -13.30 27.24
CA PRO A 260 -19.37 -13.18 28.56
C PRO A 260 -18.43 -12.46 29.54
N PRO A 261 -18.96 -11.80 30.59
CA PRO A 261 -18.20 -10.89 31.46
C PRO A 261 -17.21 -11.57 32.43
N ALA A 262 -16.72 -12.77 32.11
CA ALA A 262 -15.85 -13.56 32.99
C ALA A 262 -14.35 -13.49 32.68
N SER A 263 -13.91 -12.84 31.59
CA SER A 263 -12.47 -12.74 31.30
C SER A 263 -11.86 -11.49 31.95
N LYS A 264 -11.00 -11.73 32.95
CA LYS A 264 -10.07 -10.82 33.64
C LYS A 264 -10.08 -9.37 33.13
N GLU A 265 -10.51 -8.46 34.01
CA GLU A 265 -10.34 -7.01 33.83
C GLU A 265 -8.92 -6.69 33.32
N PRO A 266 -8.76 -5.74 32.37
CA PRO A 266 -7.43 -5.27 32.01
C PRO A 266 -6.71 -4.83 33.28
N THR A 267 -5.53 -5.40 33.52
CA THR A 267 -4.71 -5.14 34.71
C THR A 267 -4.60 -3.63 34.90
N ALA A 268 -4.78 -3.12 36.13
CA ALA A 268 -4.81 -1.68 36.44
C ALA A 268 -3.65 -0.89 35.82
N ALA A 269 -2.48 -1.52 35.64
CA ALA A 269 -1.32 -1.01 34.94
C ALA A 269 -1.57 -0.54 33.49
N ARG A 270 -2.42 -1.25 32.72
CA ARG A 270 -2.71 -0.92 31.32
C ARG A 270 -3.60 0.32 31.16
N ARG A 271 -4.34 0.70 32.21
CA ARG A 271 -5.11 1.97 32.25
C ARG A 271 -4.22 3.19 32.54
N LEU A 272 -2.93 2.97 32.84
CA LEU A 272 -1.98 4.01 33.23
C LEU A 272 -1.01 4.42 32.13
N LEU A 273 -0.99 3.74 30.99
CA LEU A 273 -0.33 4.24 29.78
C LEU A 273 -1.29 5.16 29.03
N ASP A 274 -0.77 6.28 28.54
CA ASP A 274 -1.47 7.15 27.60
C ASP A 274 -1.17 6.69 26.17
N PRO A 275 -2.14 6.11 25.44
CA PRO A 275 -1.91 5.61 24.09
C PRO A 275 -1.39 6.68 23.13
N VAL A 276 -1.74 7.96 23.37
CA VAL A 276 -1.32 9.10 22.54
C VAL A 276 0.20 9.21 22.47
N MET A 277 0.91 8.85 23.55
CA MET A 277 2.38 8.91 23.61
C MET A 277 3.07 7.93 22.66
N PHE A 278 2.36 6.90 22.19
CA PHE A 278 2.90 5.80 21.39
C PHE A 278 2.37 5.77 19.96
N VAL A 279 1.46 6.67 19.58
CA VAL A 279 0.84 6.71 18.24
C VAL A 279 1.90 6.86 17.16
N THR A 280 2.77 7.86 17.29
CA THR A 280 3.84 8.10 16.30
C THR A 280 4.77 6.90 16.16
N TRP A 281 5.11 6.24 17.29
CA TRP A 281 5.93 5.03 17.24
C TRP A 281 5.18 3.89 16.53
N MET A 282 3.91 3.67 16.87
CA MET A 282 3.08 2.64 16.23
C MET A 282 2.95 2.88 14.73
N PHE A 283 2.71 4.12 14.30
CA PHE A 283 2.68 4.50 12.90
C PHE A 283 4.00 4.17 12.20
N GLN A 284 5.15 4.49 12.80
CA GLN A 284 6.45 4.14 12.23
C GLN A 284 6.64 2.62 12.07
N VAL A 285 6.15 1.80 13.01
CA VAL A 285 6.16 0.34 12.86
C VAL A 285 5.27 -0.08 11.67
N GLN A 286 4.08 0.50 11.55
CA GLN A 286 3.14 0.23 10.45
C GLN A 286 3.74 0.60 9.09
N GLU A 287 4.33 1.79 8.96
CA GLU A 287 5.00 2.25 7.74
C GLU A 287 6.10 1.29 7.33
N LYS A 288 6.97 0.92 8.27
CA LYS A 288 8.08 0.01 7.98
C LYS A 288 7.59 -1.39 7.59
N LEU A 289 6.53 -1.88 8.23
CA LEU A 289 5.94 -3.16 7.85
C LEU A 289 5.35 -3.10 6.44
N LEU A 290 4.62 -2.03 6.09
CA LEU A 290 4.08 -1.81 4.75
C LEU A 290 5.18 -1.69 3.70
N GLU A 291 6.24 -0.94 3.98
CA GLU A 291 7.41 -0.79 3.11
C GLU A 291 8.07 -2.15 2.80
N LEU A 292 8.28 -2.98 3.83
CA LEU A 292 8.88 -4.30 3.66
C LEU A 292 7.97 -5.26 2.90
N ILE A 293 6.67 -5.25 3.17
CA ILE A 293 5.68 -6.04 2.42
C ILE A 293 5.67 -5.60 0.94
N GLN A 294 5.64 -4.29 0.69
CA GLN A 294 5.66 -3.75 -0.66
C GLN A 294 6.94 -4.12 -1.41
N LYS A 295 8.10 -4.01 -0.75
CA LYS A 295 9.40 -4.39 -1.33
C LYS A 295 9.44 -5.86 -1.71
N GLU A 296 8.99 -6.76 -0.82
CA GLU A 296 8.91 -8.19 -1.11
C GLU A 296 7.97 -8.50 -2.29
N LEU A 297 6.82 -7.81 -2.33
CA LEU A 297 5.87 -7.92 -3.44
C LEU A 297 6.49 -7.46 -4.76
N LYS A 298 7.15 -6.28 -4.77
CA LYS A 298 7.88 -5.74 -5.93
C LYS A 298 8.95 -6.70 -6.43
N ASP A 299 9.78 -7.23 -5.53
CA ASP A 299 10.84 -8.18 -5.89
C ASP A 299 10.28 -9.46 -6.50
N LYS A 300 9.15 -9.96 -5.98
CA LYS A 300 8.48 -11.15 -6.52
C LYS A 300 7.85 -10.87 -7.89
N LEU A 301 7.18 -9.72 -8.07
CA LEU A 301 6.64 -9.31 -9.37
C LEU A 301 7.74 -9.07 -10.41
N GLU A 302 8.88 -8.49 -10.02
CA GLU A 302 10.02 -8.29 -10.92
C GLU A 302 10.60 -9.63 -11.38
N ARG A 303 10.68 -10.63 -10.48
CA ARG A 303 11.08 -11.99 -10.86
C ARG A 303 10.15 -12.59 -11.89
N VAL A 304 8.84 -12.33 -11.83
CA VAL A 304 7.89 -12.78 -12.84
C VAL A 304 8.24 -12.20 -14.21
N LEU A 305 8.52 -10.90 -14.32
CA LEU A 305 8.94 -10.26 -15.58
C LEU A 305 10.25 -10.84 -16.12
N ILE A 306 11.24 -11.06 -15.25
CA ILE A 306 12.55 -11.62 -15.65
C ILE A 306 12.40 -13.06 -16.13
N CYS A 307 11.61 -13.87 -15.43
CA CYS A 307 11.32 -15.25 -15.81
C CYS A 307 10.60 -15.30 -17.16
N ASP A 308 9.55 -14.50 -17.34
CA ASP A 308 8.80 -14.39 -18.59
C ASP A 308 9.70 -14.11 -19.80
N ARG A 309 10.59 -13.11 -19.67
CA ARG A 309 11.58 -12.76 -20.71
C ARG A 309 12.51 -13.93 -21.07
N ARG A 310 12.88 -14.78 -20.11
CA ARG A 310 13.86 -15.86 -20.29
C ARG A 310 13.26 -17.18 -20.75
N SER A 311 12.00 -17.45 -20.42
CA SER A 311 11.32 -18.71 -20.73
C SER A 311 10.79 -18.77 -22.16
N GLN A 312 10.80 -19.98 -22.75
CA GLN A 312 9.90 -20.30 -23.86
C GLN A 312 8.46 -20.40 -23.35
N ALA A 313 7.45 -20.07 -24.19
CA ALA A 313 6.05 -19.79 -23.83
C ALA A 313 5.41 -20.73 -22.78
N GLU A 314 5.74 -22.03 -22.76
CA GLU A 314 5.16 -23.01 -21.81
C GLU A 314 5.50 -22.75 -20.33
N ALA A 315 6.66 -22.17 -20.01
CA ALA A 315 7.04 -21.90 -18.62
C ALA A 315 6.52 -20.55 -18.09
N SER A 316 6.12 -19.63 -18.98
CA SER A 316 5.63 -18.32 -18.58
C SER A 316 4.17 -18.34 -18.10
N TYR A 317 3.32 -19.23 -18.63
CA TYR A 317 1.96 -19.49 -18.12
C TYR A 317 1.94 -19.73 -16.60
N LYS A 318 2.83 -20.58 -16.11
CA LYS A 318 2.95 -20.89 -14.68
C LYS A 318 3.41 -19.68 -13.87
N THR A 319 4.30 -18.88 -14.46
CA THR A 319 4.90 -17.70 -13.84
C THR A 319 3.87 -16.56 -13.67
N PHE A 320 2.98 -16.34 -14.64
CA PHE A 320 1.92 -15.33 -14.52
C PHE A 320 0.76 -15.76 -13.62
N LEU A 321 0.48 -17.07 -13.50
CA LEU A 321 -0.47 -17.57 -12.51
C LEU A 321 0.01 -17.37 -11.06
N GLU A 322 1.32 -17.38 -10.83
CA GLU A 322 1.91 -17.10 -9.51
C GLU A 322 1.61 -15.67 -9.03
N ILE A 323 1.26 -14.73 -9.93
CA ILE A 323 0.84 -13.38 -9.57
C ILE A 323 -0.43 -13.41 -8.70
N PHE A 324 -1.42 -14.23 -9.02
CA PHE A 324 -2.64 -14.32 -8.21
C PHE A 324 -2.32 -14.77 -6.79
N GLN A 325 -1.53 -15.84 -6.66
CA GLN A 325 -1.12 -16.38 -5.36
C GLN A 325 -0.37 -15.31 -4.57
N LEU A 326 0.57 -14.63 -5.21
CA LEU A 326 1.35 -13.55 -4.62
C LEU A 326 0.50 -12.42 -4.05
N LEU A 327 -0.42 -11.88 -4.86
CA LEU A 327 -1.28 -10.77 -4.48
C LEU A 327 -2.23 -11.20 -3.36
N ASN A 328 -2.85 -12.37 -3.50
CA ASN A 328 -3.79 -12.90 -2.51
C ASN A 328 -3.10 -13.23 -1.18
N GLU A 329 -1.96 -13.91 -1.19
CA GLU A 329 -1.17 -14.20 0.01
C GLU A 329 -0.79 -12.92 0.74
N THR A 330 -0.40 -11.88 0.00
CA THR A 330 -0.04 -10.58 0.60
C THR A 330 -1.25 -9.92 1.27
N ILE A 331 -2.43 -9.97 0.64
CA ILE A 331 -3.68 -9.46 1.22
C ILE A 331 -4.09 -10.28 2.46
N VAL A 332 -3.95 -11.60 2.42
CA VAL A 332 -4.27 -12.50 3.54
C VAL A 332 -3.34 -12.22 4.72
N VAL A 333 -2.04 -12.12 4.49
CA VAL A 333 -1.06 -11.72 5.53
C VAL A 333 -1.41 -10.34 6.10
N GLY A 334 -1.81 -9.39 5.26
CA GLY A 334 -2.31 -8.08 5.67
C GLY A 334 -3.52 -8.15 6.60
N ARG A 335 -4.46 -9.04 6.30
CA ARG A 335 -5.67 -9.27 7.10
C ARG A 335 -5.36 -9.85 8.48
N ASP A 336 -4.42 -10.78 8.55
CA ASP A 336 -4.01 -11.44 9.80
C ASP A 336 -3.32 -10.48 10.79
N ILE A 337 -2.76 -9.37 10.29
CA ILE A 337 -2.17 -8.32 11.14
C ILE A 337 -3.26 -7.49 11.84
N GLY A 338 -4.34 -7.17 11.13
CA GLY A 338 -5.54 -6.49 11.67
C GLY A 338 -5.96 -5.19 10.96
N PRO A 339 -7.10 -4.60 11.36
CA PRO A 339 -7.78 -3.52 10.64
C PRO A 339 -6.92 -2.33 10.19
N PRO A 340 -6.06 -1.72 11.04
CA PRO A 340 -5.31 -0.51 10.66
C PRO A 340 -4.28 -0.74 9.54
N ILE A 341 -3.80 -1.98 9.39
CA ILE A 341 -2.84 -2.35 8.35
C ILE A 341 -3.54 -3.00 7.16
N SER A 342 -4.60 -3.76 7.39
CA SER A 342 -5.28 -4.55 6.35
C SER A 342 -5.81 -3.70 5.18
N SER A 343 -6.41 -2.54 5.46
CA SER A 343 -6.91 -1.60 4.44
C SER A 343 -5.76 -1.04 3.61
N ARG A 344 -4.69 -0.62 4.30
CA ARG A 344 -3.49 -0.03 3.71
C ARG A 344 -2.71 -1.04 2.86
N VAL A 345 -2.59 -2.29 3.32
CA VAL A 345 -2.02 -3.40 2.52
C VAL A 345 -2.81 -3.60 1.25
N ARG A 346 -4.15 -3.61 1.31
CA ARG A 346 -4.99 -3.78 0.12
C ARG A 346 -4.75 -2.66 -0.91
N ILE A 347 -4.71 -1.41 -0.47
CA ILE A 347 -4.41 -0.26 -1.33
C ILE A 347 -3.00 -0.37 -1.93
N MET A 348 -2.00 -0.71 -1.11
CA MET A 348 -0.61 -0.87 -1.53
C MET A 348 -0.46 -1.99 -2.58
N VAL A 349 -1.14 -3.13 -2.39
CA VAL A 349 -1.12 -4.25 -3.34
C VAL A 349 -1.67 -3.82 -4.70
N VAL A 350 -2.79 -3.09 -4.72
CA VAL A 350 -3.36 -2.54 -5.96
C VAL A 350 -2.41 -1.56 -6.64
N GLY A 351 -1.86 -0.60 -5.89
CA GLY A 351 -0.91 0.38 -6.42
C GLY A 351 0.35 -0.28 -7.00
N THR A 352 0.90 -1.26 -6.29
CA THR A 352 2.09 -2.01 -6.74
C THR A 352 1.80 -2.87 -7.96
N PHE A 353 0.60 -3.45 -8.06
CA PHE A 353 0.19 -4.19 -9.24
C PHE A 353 -0.02 -3.28 -10.46
N LEU A 354 -0.56 -2.08 -10.27
CA LEU A 354 -0.66 -1.07 -11.33
C LEU A 354 0.72 -0.64 -11.84
N GLU A 355 1.69 -0.40 -10.95
CA GLU A 355 3.08 -0.13 -11.33
C GLU A 355 3.67 -1.26 -12.18
N PHE A 356 3.44 -2.52 -11.77
CA PHE A 356 3.84 -3.69 -12.53
C PHE A 356 3.21 -3.73 -13.94
N LEU A 357 1.90 -3.46 -14.04
CA LEU A 357 1.19 -3.48 -15.33
C LEU A 357 1.68 -2.40 -16.28
N ASN A 358 1.92 -1.18 -15.78
CA ASN A 358 2.50 -0.10 -16.59
C ASN A 358 3.89 -0.50 -17.11
N ARG A 359 4.75 -1.06 -16.26
CA ARG A 359 6.06 -1.56 -16.70
C ARG A 359 5.95 -2.72 -17.68
N TYR A 360 4.97 -3.60 -17.50
CA TYR A 360 4.72 -4.68 -18.45
C TYR A 360 4.27 -4.12 -19.81
N GLN A 361 3.42 -3.10 -19.84
CA GLN A 361 2.99 -2.42 -21.06
C GLN A 361 4.16 -1.71 -21.77
N GLU A 362 4.93 -0.90 -21.05
CA GLU A 362 5.95 -0.02 -21.62
C GLU A 362 7.22 -0.78 -22.02
N GLU A 363 7.63 -1.76 -21.21
CA GLU A 363 8.91 -2.45 -21.38
C GLU A 363 8.76 -3.97 -21.53
N GLY A 364 7.89 -4.60 -20.73
CA GLY A 364 7.75 -6.05 -20.65
C GLY A 364 7.35 -6.70 -21.98
N ALA A 365 6.14 -6.42 -22.44
CA ALA A 365 5.58 -6.97 -23.67
C ALA A 365 6.38 -6.59 -24.92
N PRO A 366 6.79 -5.32 -25.13
CA PRO A 366 7.64 -4.96 -26.27
C PRO A 366 8.98 -5.69 -26.28
N SER A 367 9.67 -5.78 -25.14
CA SER A 367 10.96 -6.49 -25.07
C SER A 367 10.81 -7.99 -25.32
N PHE A 368 9.75 -8.63 -24.82
CA PHE A 368 9.46 -10.04 -25.09
C PHE A 368 9.24 -10.29 -26.59
N ILE A 369 8.39 -9.49 -27.23
CA ILE A 369 8.10 -9.62 -28.66
C ILE A 369 9.37 -9.42 -29.50
N GLN A 370 10.19 -8.43 -29.18
CA GLN A 370 11.45 -8.20 -29.89
C GLN A 370 12.44 -9.36 -29.74
N LEU A 371 12.57 -9.92 -28.52
CA LEU A 371 13.51 -11.00 -28.24
C LEU A 371 13.14 -12.31 -28.94
N HIS A 372 11.83 -12.57 -29.06
CA HIS A 372 11.30 -13.82 -29.60
C HIS A 372 10.73 -13.69 -31.02
N ALA A 373 10.97 -12.55 -31.69
CA ALA A 373 10.57 -12.35 -33.07
C ALA A 373 11.48 -13.13 -34.03
N SER A 374 10.93 -14.17 -34.66
CA SER A 374 11.57 -14.90 -35.76
C SER A 374 10.58 -15.21 -36.88
N ALA A 375 11.06 -15.67 -38.03
CA ALA A 375 10.19 -16.05 -39.14
C ALA A 375 9.28 -17.21 -38.70
N GLY A 376 7.97 -17.08 -38.91
CA GLY A 376 6.98 -18.11 -38.56
C GLY A 376 6.62 -18.22 -37.08
N THR A 377 7.13 -17.33 -36.21
CA THR A 377 6.74 -17.27 -34.79
C THR A 377 5.84 -16.08 -34.49
N PHE A 378 5.02 -16.21 -33.44
CA PHE A 378 3.98 -15.25 -33.08
C PHE A 378 4.00 -14.95 -31.57
N PRO A 379 5.06 -14.32 -31.03
CA PRO A 379 5.19 -14.02 -29.60
C PRO A 379 4.08 -13.10 -29.06
N GLN A 380 3.35 -12.39 -29.92
CA GLN A 380 2.20 -11.58 -29.53
C GLN A 380 1.07 -12.42 -28.92
N LEU A 381 0.89 -13.66 -29.40
CA LEU A 381 -0.12 -14.57 -28.86
C LEU A 381 0.15 -14.90 -27.38
N HIS A 382 1.43 -14.98 -27.00
CA HIS A 382 1.84 -15.16 -25.61
C HIS A 382 1.46 -13.96 -24.73
N VAL A 383 1.69 -12.73 -25.21
CA VAL A 383 1.29 -11.51 -24.49
C VAL A 383 -0.23 -11.44 -24.32
N LEU A 384 -1.00 -11.80 -25.36
CA LEU A 384 -2.46 -11.85 -25.30
C LEU A 384 -2.98 -12.89 -24.29
N GLU A 385 -2.31 -14.05 -24.21
CA GLU A 385 -2.62 -15.06 -23.21
C GLU A 385 -2.34 -14.56 -21.77
N ASN A 386 -1.20 -13.89 -21.56
CA ASN A 386 -0.89 -13.25 -20.28
C ASN A 386 -1.94 -12.21 -19.89
N CYS A 387 -2.43 -11.40 -20.84
CA CYS A 387 -3.51 -10.44 -20.58
C CYS A 387 -4.80 -11.13 -20.10
N CYS A 388 -5.14 -12.29 -20.66
CA CYS A 388 -6.28 -13.09 -20.19
C CYS A 388 -6.08 -13.58 -18.74
N ILE A 389 -4.86 -13.98 -18.38
CA ILE A 389 -4.52 -14.41 -17.00
C ILE A 389 -4.59 -13.23 -16.04
N LEU A 390 -4.02 -12.08 -16.41
CA LEU A 390 -4.04 -10.86 -15.61
C LEU A 390 -5.47 -10.38 -15.35
N ARG A 391 -6.33 -10.44 -16.37
CA ARG A 391 -7.76 -10.12 -16.24
C ARG A 391 -8.45 -11.04 -15.25
N LYS A 392 -8.35 -12.36 -15.43
CA LYS A 392 -8.94 -13.34 -14.50
C LYS A 392 -8.42 -13.16 -13.08
N THR A 393 -7.12 -12.88 -12.94
CA THR A 393 -6.46 -12.61 -11.66
C THR A 393 -7.06 -11.37 -10.98
N TRP A 394 -7.24 -10.29 -11.74
CA TRP A 394 -7.83 -9.05 -11.23
C TRP A 394 -9.31 -9.20 -10.88
N GLU A 395 -10.08 -9.86 -11.75
CA GLU A 395 -11.49 -10.23 -11.52
C GLU A 395 -11.66 -11.16 -10.31
N ALA A 396 -10.68 -11.97 -9.93
CA ALA A 396 -10.74 -12.77 -8.72
C ALA A 396 -10.44 -11.97 -7.45
N LEU A 397 -9.72 -10.84 -7.57
CA LEU A 397 -9.34 -9.96 -6.45
C LEU A 397 -10.36 -8.81 -6.22
N VAL A 398 -11.35 -8.66 -7.14
CA VAL A 398 -12.18 -7.48 -7.46
C VAL A 398 -12.01 -6.26 -6.55
N GLN A 399 -11.41 -5.23 -7.13
CA GLN A 399 -11.84 -3.83 -7.01
C GLN A 399 -12.08 -3.28 -8.43
N GLU A 400 -13.10 -2.44 -8.61
CA GLU A 400 -13.18 -1.59 -9.81
C GLU A 400 -11.99 -0.63 -9.82
N GLY A 401 -11.44 -0.31 -11.01
CA GLY A 401 -10.26 0.55 -11.09
C GLY A 401 -9.57 0.54 -12.46
N PRO A 402 -8.45 1.28 -12.58
CA PRO A 402 -7.78 1.54 -13.86
C PRO A 402 -7.06 0.31 -14.47
N VAL A 403 -6.96 -0.80 -13.73
CA VAL A 403 -6.27 -2.03 -14.17
C VAL A 403 -6.81 -2.54 -15.51
N GLN A 404 -8.13 -2.55 -15.68
CA GLN A 404 -8.75 -3.05 -16.92
C GLN A 404 -8.35 -2.23 -18.14
N GLY A 405 -8.21 -0.91 -17.98
CA GLY A 405 -7.80 -0.01 -19.06
C GLY A 405 -6.39 -0.30 -19.56
N ILE A 406 -5.46 -0.59 -18.63
CA ILE A 406 -4.07 -0.93 -18.97
C ILE A 406 -4.03 -2.29 -19.69
N ILE A 407 -4.71 -3.32 -19.15
CA ILE A 407 -4.76 -4.65 -19.79
C ILE A 407 -5.33 -4.55 -21.21
N ASN A 408 -6.44 -3.83 -21.40
CA ASN A 408 -7.03 -3.64 -22.72
C ASN A 408 -6.08 -2.92 -23.69
N SER A 409 -5.30 -1.95 -23.20
CA SER A 409 -4.32 -1.23 -24.02
C SER A 409 -3.20 -2.15 -24.50
N ILE A 410 -2.71 -3.05 -23.64
CA ILE A 410 -1.71 -4.06 -24.01
C ILE A 410 -2.28 -5.04 -25.04
N GLU A 411 -3.52 -5.47 -24.86
CA GLU A 411 -4.19 -6.40 -25.79
C GLU A 411 -4.38 -5.79 -27.18
N VAL A 412 -4.91 -4.58 -27.26
CA VAL A 412 -5.11 -3.87 -28.54
C VAL A 412 -3.78 -3.73 -29.27
N TRP A 413 -2.75 -3.23 -28.58
CA TRP A 413 -1.43 -3.07 -29.17
C TRP A 413 -0.83 -4.41 -29.66
N SER A 414 -0.93 -5.46 -28.84
CA SER A 414 -0.40 -6.79 -29.19
C SER A 414 -1.17 -7.42 -30.36
N GLN A 415 -2.48 -7.21 -30.43
CA GLN A 415 -3.32 -7.67 -31.54
C GLN A 415 -2.96 -6.95 -32.84
N ASP A 416 -2.82 -5.63 -32.82
CA ASP A 416 -2.46 -4.84 -34.00
C ASP A 416 -1.06 -5.20 -34.52
N ASP A 417 -0.10 -5.39 -33.62
CA ASP A 417 1.25 -5.84 -33.96
C ASP A 417 1.25 -7.26 -34.58
N LEU A 418 0.45 -8.18 -34.02
CA LEU A 418 0.28 -9.53 -34.57
C LEU A 418 -0.32 -9.51 -35.98
N LEU A 419 -1.42 -8.76 -36.17
CA LEU A 419 -2.08 -8.65 -37.46
C LEU A 419 -1.14 -8.03 -38.52
N SER A 420 -0.34 -7.04 -38.13
CA SER A 420 0.66 -6.42 -38.99
C SER A 420 1.78 -7.40 -39.37
N ARG A 421 2.27 -8.20 -38.42
CA ARG A 421 3.28 -9.26 -38.68
C ARG A 421 2.75 -10.34 -39.60
N VAL A 422 1.53 -10.83 -39.35
CA VAL A 422 0.88 -11.85 -40.19
C VAL A 422 0.67 -11.30 -41.60
N ARG A 423 0.18 -10.05 -41.73
CA ARG A 423 0.05 -9.40 -43.04
C ARG A 423 1.37 -9.39 -43.81
N ALA A 424 2.45 -8.90 -43.19
CA ALA A 424 3.75 -8.80 -43.83
C ALA A 424 4.30 -10.19 -44.24
N LEU A 425 4.11 -11.20 -43.39
CA LEU A 425 4.49 -12.58 -43.69
C LEU A 425 3.75 -13.11 -44.92
N PHE A 426 2.42 -12.99 -44.94
CA PHE A 426 1.62 -13.50 -46.05
C PHE A 426 1.83 -12.71 -47.35
N GLN A 427 2.06 -11.40 -47.28
CA GLN A 427 2.46 -10.60 -48.45
C GLN A 427 3.75 -11.12 -49.09
N SER A 428 4.78 -11.40 -48.26
CA SER A 428 6.04 -11.95 -48.72
C SER A 428 5.90 -13.37 -49.30
N LEU A 429 5.09 -14.22 -48.68
CA LEU A 429 4.86 -15.59 -49.15
C LEU A 429 4.06 -15.64 -50.46
N LEU A 430 3.09 -14.74 -50.61
CA LEU A 430 2.15 -14.75 -51.73
C LEU A 430 2.69 -14.04 -52.99
N GLU A 431 3.77 -13.25 -52.88
CA GLU A 431 4.33 -12.46 -54.00
C GLU A 431 4.60 -13.29 -55.26
N HIS A 432 5.05 -14.55 -55.10
CA HIS A 432 5.35 -15.47 -56.20
C HIS A 432 4.64 -16.83 -56.09
N HIS A 433 3.70 -16.95 -55.15
CA HIS A 433 3.03 -18.22 -54.85
C HIS A 433 2.33 -18.82 -56.07
N PHE A 434 1.54 -18.00 -56.76
CA PHE A 434 0.77 -18.46 -57.92
C PHE A 434 1.62 -18.67 -59.18
N SER A 435 2.83 -18.11 -59.25
CA SER A 435 3.70 -18.25 -60.44
C SER A 435 4.67 -19.43 -60.36
N THR A 436 5.17 -19.77 -59.17
CA THR A 436 6.25 -20.76 -59.00
C THR A 436 5.87 -21.99 -58.19
N ARG A 437 4.64 -22.04 -57.65
CA ARG A 437 4.09 -23.13 -56.81
C ARG A 437 4.98 -23.38 -55.60
N ASN A 438 4.72 -22.63 -54.53
CA ASN A 438 5.51 -22.68 -53.30
C ASN A 438 4.77 -23.42 -52.17
N ASP A 439 5.42 -24.40 -51.54
CA ASP A 439 4.90 -25.12 -50.36
C ASP A 439 5.01 -24.29 -49.06
N ASP A 440 5.70 -23.15 -49.08
CA ASP A 440 5.93 -22.28 -47.92
C ASP A 440 4.63 -21.71 -47.31
N LEU A 441 3.58 -21.51 -48.12
CA LEU A 441 2.27 -21.04 -47.65
C LEU A 441 1.64 -22.03 -46.66
N VAL A 442 1.69 -23.32 -46.97
CA VAL A 442 1.14 -24.39 -46.12
C VAL A 442 1.89 -24.45 -44.80
N GLN A 443 3.22 -24.33 -44.83
CA GLN A 443 4.05 -24.34 -43.62
C GLN A 443 3.75 -23.13 -42.72
N ALA A 444 3.57 -21.94 -43.29
CA ALA A 444 3.22 -20.74 -42.53
C ALA A 444 1.83 -20.84 -41.89
N LEU A 445 0.86 -21.39 -42.62
CA LEU A 445 -0.49 -21.64 -42.10
C LEU A 445 -0.49 -22.67 -40.96
N GLN A 446 0.26 -23.77 -41.11
CA GLN A 446 0.44 -24.75 -40.05
C GLN A 446 1.13 -24.15 -38.82
N SER A 447 2.13 -23.29 -39.00
CA SER A 447 2.83 -22.60 -37.91
C SER A 447 1.88 -21.67 -37.13
N LEU A 448 1.07 -20.89 -37.85
CA LEU A 448 0.04 -20.03 -37.24
C LEU A 448 -1.01 -20.86 -36.51
N GLN A 449 -1.46 -21.97 -37.09
CA GLN A 449 -2.42 -22.88 -36.46
C GLN A 449 -1.84 -23.51 -35.17
N GLN A 450 -0.58 -23.94 -35.20
CA GLN A 450 0.10 -24.50 -34.03
C GLN A 450 0.22 -23.45 -32.92
N ALA A 451 0.59 -22.21 -33.26
CA ALA A 451 0.66 -21.12 -32.30
C ALA A 451 -0.71 -20.82 -31.66
N LEU A 452 -1.78 -20.77 -32.46
CA LEU A 452 -3.15 -20.62 -31.94
C LEU A 452 -3.61 -21.83 -31.09
N LYS A 453 -3.14 -23.04 -31.38
CA LYS A 453 -3.39 -24.24 -30.56
C LYS A 453 -2.69 -24.15 -29.21
N GLY A 454 -1.50 -23.54 -29.14
CA GLY A 454 -0.74 -23.33 -27.91
C GLY A 454 -1.45 -22.46 -26.86
N CYS A 455 -2.24 -21.46 -27.28
CA CYS A 455 -2.86 -20.48 -26.38
C CYS A 455 -4.19 -20.94 -25.75
N SER A 456 -4.16 -22.08 -25.06
CA SER A 456 -5.36 -22.75 -24.51
C SER A 456 -6.19 -21.87 -23.57
N ASN A 457 -5.57 -21.00 -22.76
CA ASN A 457 -6.30 -20.17 -21.79
C ASN A 457 -7.12 -19.05 -22.44
N MET A 458 -6.80 -18.71 -23.69
CA MET A 458 -7.51 -17.71 -24.46
C MET A 458 -8.74 -18.30 -25.15
N HIS A 459 -8.78 -19.60 -25.47
CA HIS A 459 -9.84 -20.19 -26.32
C HIS A 459 -11.27 -19.98 -25.81
N SER A 460 -11.44 -19.87 -24.48
CA SER A 460 -12.75 -19.63 -23.85
C SER A 460 -13.15 -18.14 -23.81
N THR A 461 -12.33 -17.21 -24.29
CA THR A 461 -12.55 -15.77 -24.15
C THR A 461 -13.15 -15.16 -25.43
N PRO A 462 -13.97 -14.08 -25.31
CA PRO A 462 -14.42 -13.32 -26.48
C PRO A 462 -13.25 -12.79 -27.33
N THR A 463 -12.15 -12.41 -26.69
CA THR A 463 -10.92 -11.93 -27.34
C THR A 463 -10.38 -12.95 -28.35
N TYR A 464 -10.43 -14.24 -28.04
CA TYR A 464 -9.98 -15.29 -28.97
C TYR A 464 -10.81 -15.32 -30.25
N LYS A 465 -12.15 -15.23 -30.14
CA LYS A 465 -13.04 -15.25 -31.29
C LYS A 465 -12.77 -14.07 -32.22
N VAL A 466 -12.67 -12.88 -31.63
CA VAL A 466 -12.34 -11.66 -32.39
C VAL A 466 -10.98 -11.78 -33.05
N LEU A 467 -9.98 -12.31 -32.35
CA LEU A 467 -8.64 -12.51 -32.89
C LEU A 467 -8.62 -13.48 -34.09
N VAL A 468 -9.23 -14.65 -33.96
CA VAL A 468 -9.29 -15.66 -35.04
C VAL A 468 -9.98 -15.09 -36.27
N LYS A 469 -11.10 -14.37 -36.08
CA LYS A 469 -11.79 -13.66 -37.16
C LYS A 469 -10.87 -12.64 -37.83
N SER A 470 -10.18 -11.81 -37.05
CA SER A 470 -9.24 -10.81 -37.58
C SER A 470 -8.05 -11.41 -38.31
N LEU A 471 -7.50 -12.52 -37.83
CA LEU A 471 -6.40 -13.23 -38.50
C LEU A 471 -6.87 -13.81 -39.83
N TYR A 472 -8.04 -14.44 -39.87
CA TYR A 472 -8.63 -14.92 -41.12
C TYR A 472 -8.87 -13.79 -42.11
N MET A 473 -9.39 -12.65 -41.63
CA MET A 473 -9.59 -11.45 -42.46
C MET A 473 -8.29 -11.01 -43.15
N VAL A 474 -7.19 -10.95 -42.39
CA VAL A 474 -5.88 -10.58 -42.93
C VAL A 474 -5.37 -11.62 -43.92
N VAL A 475 -5.36 -12.90 -43.55
CA VAL A 475 -4.79 -13.97 -44.37
C VAL A 475 -5.55 -14.13 -45.69
N LEU A 476 -6.88 -14.23 -45.63
CA LEU A 476 -7.71 -14.36 -46.84
C LEU A 476 -7.64 -13.09 -47.69
N GLY A 477 -7.59 -11.93 -47.03
CA GLY A 477 -7.43 -10.63 -47.67
C GLY A 477 -6.19 -10.54 -48.57
N GLU A 478 -5.02 -10.84 -48.01
CA GLU A 478 -3.76 -10.84 -48.76
C GLU A 478 -3.77 -11.93 -49.86
N TYR A 479 -4.37 -13.09 -49.58
CA TYR A 479 -4.53 -14.17 -50.55
C TYR A 479 -5.34 -13.75 -51.78
N VAL A 480 -6.53 -13.18 -51.58
CA VAL A 480 -7.41 -12.69 -52.66
C VAL A 480 -6.72 -11.56 -53.43
N TYR A 481 -6.03 -10.66 -52.73
CA TYR A 481 -5.29 -9.57 -53.37
C TYR A 481 -4.17 -10.10 -54.28
N ALA A 482 -3.38 -11.06 -53.79
CA ALA A 482 -2.30 -11.69 -54.57
C ALA A 482 -2.86 -12.48 -55.76
N LEU A 483 -3.95 -13.23 -55.58
CA LEU A 483 -4.62 -13.96 -56.66
C LEU A 483 -5.08 -13.00 -57.77
N VAL A 484 -5.80 -11.94 -57.40
CA VAL A 484 -6.27 -10.93 -58.35
C VAL A 484 -5.09 -10.26 -59.07
N THR A 485 -4.02 -9.95 -58.35
CA THR A 485 -2.81 -9.35 -58.93
C THR A 485 -2.15 -10.28 -59.93
N TYR A 486 -2.07 -11.57 -59.63
CA TYR A 486 -1.52 -12.57 -60.53
C TYR A 486 -2.40 -12.82 -61.75
N LEU A 487 -3.72 -12.96 -61.59
CA LEU A 487 -4.65 -13.17 -62.72
C LEU A 487 -4.62 -12.00 -63.72
N LYS A 488 -4.33 -10.76 -63.28
CA LYS A 488 -4.11 -9.60 -64.18
C LYS A 488 -2.93 -9.79 -65.13
N THR A 489 -1.97 -10.64 -64.78
CA THR A 489 -0.78 -10.94 -65.59
C THR A 489 -1.01 -12.06 -66.60
N LEU A 490 -2.08 -12.83 -66.45
CA LEU A 490 -2.42 -13.98 -67.30
C LEU A 490 -3.50 -13.65 -68.33
N GLU A 491 -3.49 -14.37 -69.45
CA GLU A 491 -4.59 -14.36 -70.41
C GLU A 491 -5.85 -15.01 -69.78
N PRO A 492 -7.06 -14.43 -69.99
CA PRO A 492 -8.29 -14.91 -69.35
C PRO A 492 -8.63 -16.39 -69.59
N GLY A 493 -8.13 -16.99 -70.68
CA GLY A 493 -8.32 -18.41 -70.97
C GLY A 493 -7.56 -19.37 -70.06
N VAL A 494 -6.55 -18.88 -69.32
CA VAL A 494 -5.64 -19.68 -68.48
C VAL A 494 -6.04 -19.63 -66.99
N TRP A 495 -7.04 -18.81 -66.64
CA TRP A 495 -7.48 -18.67 -65.25
C TRP A 495 -8.07 -19.97 -64.69
N ALA A 496 -8.77 -20.75 -65.52
CA ALA A 496 -9.38 -22.03 -65.14
C ALA A 496 -8.36 -23.07 -64.65
N ASP A 497 -7.11 -23.00 -65.11
CA ASP A 497 -6.03 -23.92 -64.71
C ASP A 497 -5.67 -23.75 -63.22
N HIS A 498 -6.01 -22.60 -62.62
CA HIS A 498 -5.71 -22.26 -61.23
C HIS A 498 -6.89 -22.52 -60.28
N GLU A 499 -8.11 -22.76 -60.81
CA GLU A 499 -9.33 -22.93 -60.02
C GLU A 499 -9.20 -24.07 -59.00
N GLY A 500 -8.64 -25.20 -59.42
CA GLY A 500 -8.46 -26.37 -58.54
C GLY A 500 -7.49 -26.13 -57.38
N GLN A 501 -6.42 -25.37 -57.62
CA GLN A 501 -5.46 -24.99 -56.57
C GLN A 501 -6.10 -24.03 -55.57
N VAL A 502 -6.74 -22.96 -56.07
CA VAL A 502 -7.38 -21.94 -55.23
C VAL A 502 -8.50 -22.56 -54.40
N LYS A 503 -9.31 -23.45 -54.97
CA LYS A 503 -10.34 -24.18 -54.23
C LYS A 503 -9.75 -24.96 -53.06
N LYS A 504 -8.66 -25.69 -53.30
CA LYS A 504 -8.01 -26.49 -52.26
C LYS A 504 -7.48 -25.61 -51.12
N GLU A 505 -6.77 -24.54 -51.46
CA GLU A 505 -6.13 -23.64 -50.50
C GLU A 505 -7.16 -22.85 -49.67
N VAL A 506 -8.24 -22.35 -50.30
CA VAL A 506 -9.32 -21.67 -49.58
C VAL A 506 -10.04 -22.61 -48.63
N LEU A 507 -10.30 -23.86 -49.03
CA LEU A 507 -10.90 -24.85 -48.13
C LEU A 507 -9.97 -25.21 -46.95
N GLU A 508 -8.65 -25.20 -47.16
CA GLU A 508 -7.67 -25.41 -46.09
C GLU A 508 -7.65 -24.23 -45.10
N LEU A 509 -7.74 -22.98 -45.59
CA LEU A 509 -7.96 -21.80 -44.75
C LEU A 509 -9.25 -21.92 -43.94
N ASP A 510 -10.35 -22.28 -44.59
CA ASP A 510 -11.65 -22.48 -43.92
C ASP A 510 -11.56 -23.57 -42.84
N THR A 511 -10.78 -24.63 -43.06
CA THR A 511 -10.58 -25.69 -42.06
C THR A 511 -9.76 -25.18 -40.87
N ILE A 512 -8.65 -24.49 -41.13
CA ILE A 512 -7.72 -24.01 -40.08
C ILE A 512 -8.40 -23.01 -39.13
N PHE A 513 -9.24 -22.14 -39.68
CA PHE A 513 -9.93 -21.10 -38.92
C PHE A 513 -11.37 -21.48 -38.51
N GLY A 514 -12.03 -22.39 -39.26
CA GLY A 514 -13.43 -22.79 -39.07
C GLY A 514 -13.69 -23.99 -38.16
N GLU A 515 -12.72 -24.89 -37.92
CA GLU A 515 -12.85 -26.02 -36.95
C GLU A 515 -13.20 -25.56 -35.51
N ARG A 516 -13.11 -24.26 -35.21
CA ARG A 516 -13.32 -23.69 -33.87
C ARG A 516 -14.64 -22.95 -33.67
N GLU A 517 -15.38 -22.58 -34.72
CA GLU A 517 -16.72 -22.01 -34.53
C GLU A 517 -17.70 -23.10 -34.08
N ALA A 518 -17.67 -24.28 -34.70
CA ALA A 518 -18.55 -25.40 -34.38
C ALA A 518 -18.35 -25.98 -32.97
N SER A 519 -17.10 -26.10 -32.52
CA SER A 519 -16.78 -26.64 -31.18
C SER A 519 -17.07 -25.66 -30.02
N LEU A 520 -17.23 -24.36 -30.32
CA LEU A 520 -17.68 -23.34 -29.36
C LEU A 520 -19.22 -23.21 -29.28
N GLU A 521 -19.94 -23.63 -30.32
CA GLU A 521 -21.42 -23.70 -30.30
C GLU A 521 -21.92 -24.97 -29.61
N GLU A 522 -21.27 -26.11 -29.79
CA GLU A 522 -21.62 -27.35 -29.06
C GLU A 522 -21.46 -27.20 -27.53
N ALA A 523 -20.50 -26.40 -27.07
CA ALA A 523 -20.32 -26.10 -25.64
C ALA A 523 -21.42 -25.20 -25.04
N ARG A 524 -22.25 -24.56 -25.87
CA ARG A 524 -23.37 -23.71 -25.42
C ARG A 524 -24.71 -24.43 -25.26
N GLY A 525 -24.78 -25.73 -25.56
CA GLY A 525 -25.94 -26.54 -25.22
C GLY A 525 -27.27 -25.97 -25.74
N THR A 526 -27.42 -25.85 -27.05
CA THR A 526 -28.72 -25.52 -27.65
C THR A 526 -29.36 -26.78 -28.21
N HIS A 527 -30.54 -27.13 -27.68
CA HIS A 527 -31.32 -28.30 -28.09
C HIS A 527 -31.64 -28.30 -29.60
N PRO A 528 -31.59 -29.46 -30.28
CA PRO A 528 -31.94 -29.57 -31.68
C PRO A 528 -33.46 -29.58 -31.81
N GLY A 529 -34.06 -28.44 -32.14
CA GLY A 529 -35.50 -28.37 -32.36
C GLY A 529 -36.09 -26.98 -32.42
N SER A 530 -35.62 -26.11 -33.32
CA SER A 530 -36.45 -25.03 -33.85
C SER A 530 -35.81 -24.42 -35.11
N LEU A 531 -36.10 -25.03 -36.26
CA LEU A 531 -35.87 -24.42 -37.57
C LEU A 531 -37.18 -23.76 -38.01
N THR A 532 -37.38 -22.51 -37.62
CA THR A 532 -38.31 -21.61 -38.34
C THR A 532 -37.74 -20.21 -38.43
N SER A 533 -37.25 -19.89 -39.63
CA SER A 533 -37.37 -18.58 -40.30
C SER A 533 -37.39 -17.33 -39.42
N HIS A 534 -36.23 -16.73 -39.15
CA HIS A 534 -36.17 -15.29 -38.88
C HIS A 534 -34.89 -14.62 -39.43
N SER A 535 -35.16 -13.49 -40.09
CA SER A 535 -34.31 -12.33 -40.39
C SER A 535 -33.17 -12.44 -41.42
N GLN A 536 -33.37 -11.72 -42.53
CA GLN A 536 -32.38 -11.32 -43.55
C GLN A 536 -31.30 -10.33 -43.02
N GLN A 537 -31.01 -10.32 -41.72
CA GLN A 537 -30.04 -9.40 -41.10
C GLN A 537 -28.68 -10.04 -40.80
N ASP A 538 -28.54 -11.35 -41.07
CA ASP A 538 -27.36 -12.15 -40.74
C ASP A 538 -26.37 -12.34 -41.91
N VAL A 539 -26.48 -11.51 -42.96
CA VAL A 539 -25.59 -11.58 -44.13
C VAL A 539 -24.22 -10.94 -43.85
N GLY A 540 -24.14 -10.07 -42.85
CA GLY A 540 -22.92 -9.31 -42.52
C GLY A 540 -21.87 -10.05 -41.69
N ASP A 541 -22.20 -11.22 -41.13
CA ASP A 541 -21.31 -11.94 -40.20
C ASP A 541 -20.69 -13.22 -40.77
N ARG A 542 -21.05 -13.62 -42.00
CA ARG A 542 -20.42 -14.78 -42.65
C ARG A 542 -19.04 -14.42 -43.18
N MET A 543 -18.04 -15.19 -42.78
CA MET A 543 -16.70 -15.13 -43.35
C MET A 543 -16.78 -15.54 -44.85
N PRO A 544 -16.08 -14.83 -45.76
CA PRO A 544 -16.03 -15.22 -47.17
C PRO A 544 -15.50 -16.64 -47.27
N CYS A 545 -16.02 -17.44 -48.19
CA CYS A 545 -15.59 -18.83 -48.38
C CYS A 545 -15.33 -19.10 -49.87
N TRP A 546 -15.00 -20.34 -50.22
CA TRP A 546 -14.82 -20.74 -51.63
C TRP A 546 -15.97 -20.27 -52.54
N GLU A 547 -17.22 -20.38 -52.08
CA GLU A 547 -18.41 -19.98 -52.84
C GLU A 547 -18.43 -18.48 -53.20
N THR A 548 -17.71 -17.66 -52.43
CA THR A 548 -17.56 -16.23 -52.67
C THR A 548 -16.46 -15.93 -53.69
N ILE A 549 -15.42 -16.77 -53.74
CA ILE A 549 -14.23 -16.56 -54.58
C ILE A 549 -14.39 -17.19 -55.96
N LYS A 550 -15.08 -18.34 -56.08
CA LYS A 550 -15.19 -19.12 -57.32
C LYS A 550 -15.67 -18.32 -58.54
N ASP A 551 -16.47 -17.28 -58.33
CA ASP A 551 -17.05 -16.46 -59.40
C ASP A 551 -15.96 -15.70 -60.19
N ILE A 552 -14.76 -15.50 -59.62
CA ILE A 552 -13.61 -14.91 -60.29
C ILE A 552 -13.21 -15.69 -61.55
N PHE A 553 -13.36 -17.01 -61.52
CA PHE A 553 -13.01 -17.91 -62.63
C PHE A 553 -14.12 -18.01 -63.70
N GLN A 554 -15.32 -17.47 -63.40
CA GLN A 554 -16.45 -17.45 -64.33
C GLN A 554 -16.52 -16.16 -65.16
N LEU A 555 -15.66 -15.17 -64.88
CA LEU A 555 -15.53 -13.92 -65.62
C LEU A 555 -14.98 -14.20 -67.05
N ARG A 556 -15.88 -14.32 -68.05
CA ARG A 556 -15.55 -14.74 -69.42
C ARG A 556 -14.70 -13.73 -70.24
N GLN A 557 -13.94 -14.29 -71.18
CA GLN A 557 -12.82 -13.80 -72.00
C GLN A 557 -12.85 -12.41 -72.67
N ASN A 558 -13.91 -11.58 -72.61
CA ASN A 558 -13.98 -10.37 -73.47
C ASN A 558 -13.73 -9.02 -72.77
N ARG A 559 -13.58 -8.95 -71.43
CA ARG A 559 -13.26 -7.71 -70.68
C ARG A 559 -12.41 -7.93 -69.41
N GLY A 560 -11.51 -8.93 -69.44
CA GLY A 560 -10.91 -9.55 -68.25
C GLY A 560 -10.37 -8.61 -67.15
N ARG A 561 -9.71 -7.50 -67.49
CA ARG A 561 -9.12 -6.60 -66.46
C ARG A 561 -10.14 -5.68 -65.78
N GLU A 562 -11.16 -5.19 -66.50
CA GLU A 562 -12.20 -4.32 -65.96
C GLU A 562 -13.15 -5.12 -65.06
N SER A 563 -13.57 -6.30 -65.52
CA SER A 563 -14.43 -7.21 -64.75
C SER A 563 -13.79 -7.69 -63.45
N LEU A 564 -12.46 -7.82 -63.40
CA LEU A 564 -11.73 -8.20 -62.19
C LEU A 564 -11.65 -7.05 -61.16
N HIS A 565 -11.57 -5.79 -61.62
CA HIS A 565 -11.63 -4.63 -60.74
C HIS A 565 -13.04 -4.44 -60.17
N GLU A 566 -14.08 -4.62 -61.00
CA GLU A 566 -15.48 -4.61 -60.56
C GLU A 566 -15.76 -5.73 -59.56
N TRP A 567 -15.23 -6.93 -59.80
CA TRP A 567 -15.36 -8.05 -58.86
C TRP A 567 -14.67 -7.75 -57.52
N LEU A 568 -13.43 -7.23 -57.55
CA LEU A 568 -12.71 -6.88 -56.32
C LEU A 568 -13.41 -5.76 -55.54
N ALA A 569 -13.98 -4.77 -56.24
CA ALA A 569 -14.79 -3.72 -55.61
C ALA A 569 -16.05 -4.32 -54.96
N SER A 570 -16.77 -5.18 -55.67
CA SER A 570 -17.95 -5.88 -55.13
C SER A 570 -17.61 -6.78 -53.94
N PHE A 571 -16.47 -7.47 -53.99
CA PHE A 571 -15.97 -8.27 -52.87
C PHE A 571 -15.68 -7.38 -51.65
N ARG A 572 -15.07 -6.22 -51.86
CA ARG A 572 -14.75 -5.25 -50.80
C ARG A 572 -15.99 -4.63 -50.16
N ASP A 573 -17.03 -4.37 -50.95
CA ASP A 573 -18.30 -3.85 -50.46
C ASP A 573 -19.07 -4.91 -49.65
N LYS A 574 -19.01 -6.18 -50.07
CA LYS A 574 -19.62 -7.30 -49.36
C LYS A 574 -18.85 -7.68 -48.09
N PHE A 575 -17.53 -7.53 -48.10
CA PHE A 575 -16.62 -7.93 -47.03
C PHE A 575 -15.65 -6.79 -46.68
N PRO A 576 -16.16 -5.73 -46.04
CA PRO A 576 -15.34 -4.59 -45.64
C PRO A 576 -14.24 -5.04 -44.68
N GLY A 577 -13.00 -4.58 -44.91
CA GLY A 577 -11.83 -4.89 -44.08
C GLY A 577 -10.95 -6.06 -44.56
N TYR A 578 -11.44 -6.91 -45.47
CA TYR A 578 -10.63 -8.00 -46.04
C TYR A 578 -9.59 -7.49 -47.06
N VAL A 579 -9.90 -6.44 -47.82
CA VAL A 579 -8.96 -5.87 -48.79
C VAL A 579 -8.77 -4.39 -48.44
N SER A 580 -7.67 -4.02 -47.81
CA SER A 580 -7.33 -2.61 -47.53
C SER A 580 -6.09 -2.19 -48.33
N PHE A 581 -6.20 -1.12 -49.14
CA PHE A 581 -5.02 -0.42 -49.64
C PHE A 581 -4.27 0.21 -48.46
N GLN A 582 -2.93 0.15 -48.50
CA GLN A 582 -1.99 0.70 -47.51
C GLN A 582 -2.55 1.94 -46.77
N GLY A 583 -2.75 1.80 -45.46
CA GLY A 583 -3.14 2.91 -44.58
C GLY A 583 -4.01 2.43 -43.42
N SER A 584 -3.39 2.34 -42.24
CA SER A 584 -3.99 2.25 -40.89
C SER A 584 -5.42 1.68 -40.79
N LEU A 585 -5.52 0.39 -40.43
CA LEU A 585 -6.79 -0.22 -40.05
C LEU A 585 -7.00 -0.02 -38.54
N CYS A 586 -7.77 1.00 -38.17
CA CYS A 586 -8.37 1.11 -36.85
C CYS A 586 -9.60 0.16 -36.79
N LEU A 587 -9.34 -1.14 -36.63
CA LEU A 587 -10.37 -2.20 -36.72
C LEU A 587 -11.22 -2.35 -35.44
N VAL A 588 -10.85 -1.71 -34.34
CA VAL A 588 -11.43 -1.98 -33.02
C VAL A 588 -12.77 -1.26 -32.80
N ALA A 589 -13.07 -0.16 -33.51
CA ALA A 589 -14.29 0.62 -33.27
C ALA A 589 -15.58 -0.05 -33.79
N CYS A 590 -15.49 -1.06 -34.66
CA CYS A 590 -16.66 -1.62 -35.35
C CYS A 590 -17.17 -2.97 -34.80
N LEU A 591 -16.46 -3.62 -33.86
CA LEU A 591 -16.76 -5.01 -33.46
C LEU A 591 -17.05 -5.20 -31.96
N LEU A 592 -17.12 -4.13 -31.16
CA LEU A 592 -17.67 -4.19 -29.80
C LEU A 592 -19.13 -3.70 -29.81
N PRO A 593 -20.08 -4.39 -29.15
CA PRO A 593 -21.39 -3.80 -28.90
C PRO A 593 -21.16 -2.56 -28.04
N GLN A 594 -21.64 -1.40 -28.50
CA GLN A 594 -21.71 -0.22 -27.67
C GLN A 594 -22.56 -0.55 -26.44
N MET A 595 -21.92 -0.70 -25.28
CA MET A 595 -22.64 -0.50 -24.02
C MET A 595 -22.97 0.98 -23.96
N GLU A 596 -24.22 1.31 -24.27
CA GLU A 596 -24.81 2.61 -23.96
C GLU A 596 -24.68 2.85 -22.45
N VAL A 597 -23.74 3.70 -22.08
CA VAL A 597 -23.79 4.39 -20.79
C VAL A 597 -24.63 5.64 -21.05
N GLU A 598 -25.88 5.64 -20.58
CA GLU A 598 -26.68 6.86 -20.46
C GLU A 598 -25.95 7.85 -19.55
N LEU A 599 -25.23 8.80 -20.16
CA LEU A 599 -24.72 9.98 -19.48
C LEU A 599 -25.67 11.15 -19.79
N SER A 600 -26.44 11.54 -18.78
CA SER A 600 -27.22 12.78 -18.76
C SER A 600 -26.32 14.00 -19.02
N PRO A 601 -26.74 15.00 -19.82
CA PRO A 601 -25.90 16.13 -20.18
C PRO A 601 -25.98 17.23 -19.11
N SER A 602 -24.83 17.65 -18.59
CA SER A 602 -24.70 18.98 -18.00
C SER A 602 -23.30 19.57 -18.24
N GLN A 603 -23.27 20.64 -19.03
CA GLN A 603 -22.29 21.75 -19.06
C GLN A 603 -20.84 21.32 -19.37
N GLY A 604 -20.28 21.53 -20.57
CA GLY A 604 -20.21 22.80 -21.29
C GLY A 604 -18.81 23.41 -21.09
N CYS A 605 -17.89 23.17 -22.03
CA CYS A 605 -16.84 24.10 -22.45
C CYS A 605 -16.07 23.51 -23.62
N GLY A 606 -15.91 24.32 -24.66
CA GLY A 606 -15.39 23.94 -25.98
C GLY A 606 -13.88 24.03 -26.10
N GLY A 607 -13.38 23.51 -27.22
CA GLY A 607 -11.97 23.58 -27.58
C GLY A 607 -11.57 22.55 -28.62
N CYS A 608 -12.19 22.58 -29.80
CA CYS A 608 -11.66 21.87 -30.97
C CYS A 608 -10.32 22.49 -31.37
N VAL A 609 -9.24 21.71 -31.35
CA VAL A 609 -8.04 21.99 -32.14
C VAL A 609 -7.85 20.83 -33.10
N ALA A 610 -8.08 21.13 -34.37
CA ALA A 610 -7.78 20.25 -35.49
C ALA A 610 -6.25 20.17 -35.67
N LEU A 611 -5.73 18.95 -35.82
CA LEU A 611 -4.41 18.71 -36.40
C LEU A 611 -4.62 17.98 -37.73
N THR A 612 -4.37 18.72 -38.81
CA THR A 612 -4.23 18.23 -40.17
C THR A 612 -2.78 17.86 -40.45
N SER A 613 -2.62 16.76 -41.21
CA SER A 613 -1.43 16.14 -41.83
C SER A 613 -0.39 15.51 -40.91
#